data_AF-A0A2V0PJ12-F1
#
_entry.id   AF-A0A2V0PJ12-F1
#
_cell.length_a   1.000
_cell.length_b   1.000
_cell.length_c   1.000
_cell.angle_alpha   90.00
_cell.angle_beta   90.00
_cell.angle_gamma   90.00
#
_symmetry.space_group_name_H-M   'P 1'
#
loop_
_entity.id
_entity.type
_entity.pdbx_description
1 polymer ?
#
loop_
_entity_poly.entity_id
_entity_poly.type
_entity_poly.pdbx_seq_one_letter_code
_entity_poly.pdbx_strand_id
1 'polypeptide(L)'
;MDAGNGADGAAADAAAAPAAELDATCVNDLSHACFAAVFGQLGPADTGRAMCAHPLWAEYLRDDLLWRDHLRSVYAEGEARLPDGGVAGSYRAAFLAWVQHFADLPQADASRALHAWARLRAWLRQHAPFIADSLRPGASAEQMAEAEAALGVKLPTALKAMLRVHDGQALEFDSAFDRYVFWRLAPSDDREGPPPQQPPRWHPSMVWGVFGGYSFYNHLASVRLFSLERIVRWTLFFRTHVHMQLPLHVLVAGASADLGKLLLLNTTTGEVTIGGAQDQMPAAPPAGEEQGGSLLRWMEEWAARLDGGLYEVAELGVDQRRRAPGISLFPAAPPQMGTHVTRGLQVRVSSVFAPEMCGDGGSRYFFGYNVRFRLLPLEEQQGRQQQQQQQQQQQQQQQQQQQQQQQQQGRQHGRFQEGNQQQQQQQQQQQQQQQQQQHCSSQQQRSEPGGQLHESQQQGEQPQRQAQSTGGALPAQANGSAAGNGNPGPSSSGAAAGGPAARPLQRCQLDSRRWRILGPAGELVNEVSGEGVIGEYPALEAGGPEFQYQSCTHQAERLGFMEGGFAFVEGSLARPEGPAFTAVCPRFELRVPDFIF
;
A
#
# COMPACT_ATOMS: atom_id res chain seq x y z
N MET A 1 23.16 88.50 57.84
CA MET A 1 23.69 87.17 58.20
C MET A 1 23.82 86.41 56.87
N ASP A 2 24.68 86.85 55.95
CA ASP A 2 26.15 86.64 55.94
C ASP A 2 26.52 85.19 56.30
N ALA A 3 27.25 84.42 55.51
CA ALA A 3 27.81 84.56 54.16
C ALA A 3 28.25 83.13 53.76
N GLY A 4 27.91 82.60 52.58
CA GLY A 4 28.64 82.74 51.31
C GLY A 4 28.83 81.31 50.76
N ASN A 5 28.87 80.97 49.46
CA ASN A 5 28.90 81.64 48.17
C ASN A 5 28.49 80.50 47.19
N GLY A 6 27.59 80.59 46.21
CA GLY A 6 27.55 81.55 45.10
C GLY A 6 28.25 80.96 43.86
N ALA A 7 27.49 80.33 42.94
CA ALA A 7 27.78 80.29 41.50
C ALA A 7 26.60 79.71 40.69
N ASP A 8 25.89 80.60 40.00
CA ASP A 8 24.93 80.33 38.91
C ASP A 8 25.62 79.76 37.66
N GLY A 9 24.86 79.04 36.83
CA GLY A 9 25.29 78.69 35.47
C GLY A 9 24.34 77.73 34.75
N ALA A 10 23.37 78.29 34.02
CA ALA A 10 22.38 77.61 33.20
C ALA A 10 22.97 76.72 32.08
N ALA A 11 22.29 75.60 31.77
CA ALA A 11 22.19 75.07 30.42
C ALA A 11 21.06 74.03 30.27
N ALA A 12 20.04 74.46 29.51
CA ALA A 12 19.29 73.71 28.51
C ALA A 12 18.56 72.40 28.86
N ASP A 13 17.23 72.52 28.80
CA ASP A 13 16.29 71.53 28.28
C ASP A 13 16.92 70.55 27.27
N ALA A 14 16.98 69.29 27.67
CA ALA A 14 16.90 68.18 26.74
C ALA A 14 15.79 67.26 27.27
N ALA A 15 14.65 67.31 26.59
CA ALA A 15 13.49 66.47 26.84
C ALA A 15 13.89 64.98 26.81
N ALA A 16 14.11 64.41 27.99
CA ALA A 16 14.07 62.97 28.17
C ALA A 16 12.59 62.58 28.14
N ALA A 17 12.17 61.97 27.03
CA ALA A 17 10.92 61.24 26.96
C ALA A 17 10.80 60.30 28.18
N PRO A 18 9.62 60.15 28.80
CA PRO A 18 9.48 59.19 29.89
C PRO A 18 9.92 57.84 29.34
N ALA A 19 10.94 57.26 29.97
CA ALA A 19 11.20 55.84 29.83
C ALA A 19 9.88 55.16 30.14
N ALA A 20 9.24 54.58 29.12
CA ALA A 20 8.17 53.64 29.33
C ALA A 20 8.79 52.54 30.19
N GLU A 21 8.52 52.58 31.49
CA GLU A 21 8.53 51.39 32.33
C GLU A 21 7.63 50.41 31.58
N LEU A 22 8.24 49.52 30.81
CA LEU A 22 7.65 48.24 30.49
C LEU A 22 7.55 47.54 31.83
N ASP A 23 6.47 47.85 32.54
CA ASP A 23 5.99 47.15 33.71
C ASP A 23 6.03 45.67 33.32
N ALA A 24 6.98 44.94 33.87
CA ALA A 24 7.21 43.57 33.50
C ALA A 24 5.99 42.79 34.00
N THR A 25 4.95 42.66 33.17
CA THR A 25 3.80 41.81 33.43
C THR A 25 4.34 40.45 33.84
N CYS A 26 4.22 40.14 35.13
CA CYS A 26 4.68 38.87 35.66
C CYS A 26 3.81 37.79 35.01
N VAL A 27 4.35 36.59 34.76
CA VAL A 27 3.53 35.45 34.31
C VAL A 27 2.32 35.24 35.23
N ASN A 28 2.43 35.62 36.50
CA ASN A 28 1.36 35.54 37.50
C ASN A 28 0.21 36.54 37.29
N ASP A 29 0.38 37.55 36.44
CA ASP A 29 -0.65 38.57 36.13
C ASP A 29 -1.49 38.19 34.91
N LEU A 30 -1.22 37.04 34.28
CA LEU A 30 -2.00 36.54 33.15
C LEU A 30 -3.41 36.12 33.58
N SER A 31 -4.39 36.33 32.70
CA SER A 31 -5.76 35.84 32.92
C SER A 31 -5.81 34.31 32.95
N HIS A 32 -6.86 33.74 33.56
CA HIS A 32 -7.11 32.29 33.57
C HIS A 32 -7.09 31.68 32.16
N ALA A 33 -7.69 32.36 31.18
CA ALA A 33 -7.71 31.90 29.79
C ALA A 33 -6.30 31.90 29.15
N CYS A 34 -5.47 32.89 29.47
CA CYS A 34 -4.07 32.94 29.03
C CYS A 34 -3.23 31.85 29.70
N PHE A 35 -3.44 31.60 30.99
CA PHE A 35 -2.81 30.48 31.71
C PHE A 35 -3.18 29.14 31.06
N ALA A 36 -4.47 28.88 30.82
CA ALA A 36 -4.92 27.67 30.16
C ALA A 36 -4.35 27.53 28.73
N ALA A 37 -4.22 28.62 27.98
CA ALA A 37 -3.65 28.58 26.63
C ALA A 37 -2.13 28.30 26.62
N VAL A 38 -1.37 28.88 27.57
CA VAL A 38 0.09 28.69 27.66
C VAL A 38 0.42 27.31 28.22
N PHE A 39 -0.19 26.95 29.35
CA PHE A 39 0.08 25.68 30.02
C PHE A 39 -0.67 24.51 29.37
N GLY A 40 -1.70 24.77 28.57
CA GLY A 40 -2.38 23.75 27.74
C GLY A 40 -1.49 23.13 26.67
N GLN A 41 -0.35 23.76 26.36
CA GLN A 41 0.67 23.19 25.48
C GLN A 41 1.61 22.21 26.19
N LEU A 42 1.57 22.14 27.52
CA LEU A 42 2.43 21.25 28.29
C LEU A 42 1.92 19.81 28.24
N GLY A 43 2.85 18.86 28.27
CA GLY A 43 2.51 17.48 28.58
C GLY A 43 2.13 17.33 30.05
N PRO A 44 1.43 16.24 30.44
CA PRO A 44 0.92 16.07 31.81
C PRO A 44 2.02 16.06 32.87
N ALA A 45 3.22 15.59 32.54
CA ALA A 45 4.37 15.63 33.46
C ALA A 45 4.82 17.07 33.73
N ASP A 46 4.87 17.92 32.69
CA ASP A 46 5.22 19.34 32.82
C ASP A 46 4.11 20.14 33.49
N THR A 47 2.84 19.83 33.21
CA THR A 47 1.69 20.37 33.95
C THR A 47 1.83 20.07 35.44
N GLY A 48 2.17 18.83 35.81
CA GLY A 48 2.44 18.47 37.21
C GLY A 48 3.63 19.21 37.82
N ARG A 49 4.74 19.38 37.08
CA ARG A 49 5.89 20.17 37.53
C ARG A 49 5.54 21.64 37.75
N ALA A 50 4.78 22.24 36.83
CA ALA A 50 4.32 23.62 36.92
C ALA A 50 3.42 23.84 38.14
N MET A 51 2.54 22.90 38.47
CA MET A 51 1.73 22.96 39.70
C MET A 51 2.60 23.01 40.96
N CYS A 52 3.78 22.39 40.96
CA CYS A 52 4.69 22.41 42.10
C CYS A 52 5.51 23.72 42.19
N ALA A 53 5.56 24.51 41.12
CA ALA A 53 6.41 25.70 41.03
C ALA A 53 5.78 26.93 41.71
N HIS A 54 4.45 27.07 41.71
CA HIS A 54 3.77 28.22 42.30
C HIS A 54 2.32 27.91 42.73
N PRO A 55 1.83 28.39 43.90
CA PRO A 55 0.47 28.11 44.37
C PRO A 55 -0.65 28.55 43.41
N LEU A 56 -0.52 29.73 42.79
CA LEU A 56 -1.49 30.19 41.78
C LEU A 56 -1.54 29.26 40.55
N TRP A 57 -0.39 28.72 40.13
CA TRP A 57 -0.36 27.77 39.01
C TRP A 57 -1.00 26.45 39.43
N ALA A 58 -0.79 26.01 40.68
CA ALA A 58 -1.45 24.85 41.23
C ALA A 58 -2.98 25.01 41.30
N GLU A 59 -3.48 26.22 41.51
CA GLU A 59 -4.92 26.54 41.52
C GLU A 59 -5.49 26.48 40.10
N TYR A 60 -4.87 27.18 39.14
CA TYR A 60 -5.36 27.24 37.76
C TYR A 60 -5.19 25.91 36.99
N LEU A 61 -4.09 25.18 37.20
CA LEU A 61 -3.84 23.90 36.52
C LEU A 61 -4.57 22.71 37.16
N ARG A 62 -5.38 22.94 38.20
CA ARG A 62 -6.38 21.98 38.68
C ARG A 62 -7.66 22.01 37.83
N ASP A 63 -7.77 22.91 36.84
CA ASP A 63 -8.88 22.93 35.89
C ASP A 63 -9.10 21.56 35.26
N ASP A 64 -10.27 20.98 35.48
CA ASP A 64 -10.59 19.61 35.07
C ASP A 64 -10.65 19.44 33.55
N LEU A 65 -10.94 20.50 32.78
CA LEU A 65 -10.99 20.45 31.32
C LEU A 65 -9.59 20.35 30.70
N LEU A 66 -8.56 20.90 31.35
CA LEU A 66 -7.17 20.67 30.95
C LEU A 66 -6.81 19.17 31.08
N TRP A 67 -7.23 18.55 32.18
CA TRP A 67 -6.99 17.13 32.43
C TRP A 67 -7.79 16.21 31.50
N ARG A 68 -8.91 16.67 30.92
CA ARG A 68 -9.61 15.96 29.85
C ARG A 68 -8.71 15.75 28.64
N ASP A 69 -8.01 16.80 28.21
CA ASP A 69 -7.17 16.73 27.02
C ASP A 69 -5.93 15.87 27.27
N HIS A 70 -5.35 15.93 28.47
CA HIS A 70 -4.28 15.01 28.90
C HIS A 70 -4.76 13.55 28.99
N LEU A 71 -5.96 13.30 29.53
CA LEU A 71 -6.54 11.96 29.62
C LEU A 71 -6.76 11.38 28.23
N ARG A 72 -7.29 12.18 27.29
CA ARG A 72 -7.47 11.79 25.90
C ARG A 72 -6.13 11.51 25.22
N SER A 73 -5.14 12.40 25.40
CA SER A 73 -3.86 12.29 24.70
C SER A 73 -2.96 11.16 25.20
N VAL A 74 -3.07 10.77 26.48
CA VAL A 74 -2.22 9.73 27.07
C VAL A 74 -2.92 8.40 27.16
N TYR A 75 -4.22 8.37 27.48
CA TYR A 75 -4.93 7.12 27.76
C TYR A 75 -6.04 6.82 26.75
N ALA A 76 -6.17 7.62 25.67
CA ALA A 76 -7.19 7.48 24.65
C ALA A 76 -8.65 7.57 25.18
N GLU A 77 -8.84 8.17 26.35
CA GLU A 77 -10.14 8.28 27.02
C GLU A 77 -10.72 9.70 26.87
N GLY A 78 -11.88 9.81 26.23
CA GLY A 78 -12.56 11.09 25.99
C GLY A 78 -13.47 11.56 27.14
N GLU A 79 -13.77 10.67 28.08
CA GLU A 79 -14.63 10.87 29.24
C GLU A 79 -13.83 10.56 30.51
N ALA A 80 -14.29 11.02 31.68
CA ALA A 80 -13.66 10.75 32.97
C ALA A 80 -13.87 9.28 33.41
N ARG A 81 -13.39 8.32 32.63
CA ARG A 81 -13.51 6.88 32.87
C ARG A 81 -12.31 6.35 33.64
N LEU A 82 -12.57 5.44 34.58
CA LEU A 82 -11.58 4.69 35.33
C LEU A 82 -11.11 3.45 34.53
N PRO A 83 -9.94 2.87 34.86
CA PRO A 83 -9.42 1.68 34.19
C PRO A 83 -10.35 0.45 34.24
N ASP A 84 -11.20 0.35 35.26
CA ASP A 84 -12.20 -0.71 35.42
C ASP A 84 -13.50 -0.46 34.65
N GLY A 85 -13.60 0.67 33.92
CA GLY A 85 -14.78 1.11 33.19
C GLY A 85 -15.76 1.96 34.01
N GLY A 86 -15.49 2.20 35.31
CA GLY A 86 -16.27 3.12 36.14
C GLY A 86 -16.13 4.59 35.71
N VAL A 87 -16.94 5.47 36.28
CA VAL A 87 -16.85 6.93 36.05
C VAL A 87 -16.23 7.59 37.26
N ALA A 88 -15.17 8.37 37.05
CA ALA A 88 -14.50 9.15 38.07
C ALA A 88 -15.24 10.47 38.32
N GLY A 89 -15.06 11.06 39.50
CA GLY A 89 -15.66 12.36 39.85
C GLY A 89 -15.03 13.57 39.13
N SER A 90 -13.92 13.38 38.39
CA SER A 90 -13.21 14.41 37.61
C SER A 90 -12.27 13.75 36.61
N TYR A 91 -11.93 14.44 35.52
CA TYR A 91 -10.91 13.99 34.55
C TYR A 91 -9.55 13.83 35.20
N ARG A 92 -9.18 14.72 36.14
CA ARG A 92 -7.93 14.58 36.90
C ARG A 92 -7.90 13.32 37.76
N ALA A 93 -9.01 12.98 38.44
CA ALA A 93 -9.09 11.75 39.22
C ALA A 93 -8.99 10.50 38.33
N ALA A 94 -9.65 10.51 37.16
CA ALA A 94 -9.49 9.46 36.17
C ALA A 94 -8.02 9.33 35.73
N PHE A 95 -7.38 10.44 35.36
CA PHE A 95 -5.99 10.45 34.92
C PHE A 95 -5.04 9.82 35.95
N LEU A 96 -5.18 10.19 37.24
CA LEU A 96 -4.35 9.62 38.31
C LEU A 96 -4.62 8.13 38.53
N ALA A 97 -5.86 7.67 38.38
CA ALA A 97 -6.18 6.25 38.45
C ALA A 97 -5.52 5.46 37.31
N TRP A 98 -5.49 6.01 36.09
CA TRP A 98 -4.78 5.41 34.96
C TRP A 98 -3.26 5.39 35.16
N VAL A 99 -2.66 6.46 35.71
CA VAL A 99 -1.24 6.48 36.11
C VAL A 99 -0.95 5.36 37.09
N GLN A 100 -1.80 5.17 38.11
CA GLN A 100 -1.61 4.11 39.09
C GLN A 100 -1.77 2.71 38.48
N HIS A 101 -2.75 2.53 37.60
CA HIS A 101 -3.03 1.24 36.95
C HIS A 101 -1.87 0.74 36.06
N PHE A 102 -1.10 1.67 35.48
CA PHE A 102 0.06 1.38 34.65
C PHE A 102 1.41 1.70 35.33
N ALA A 103 1.43 1.86 36.66
CA ALA A 103 2.63 2.30 37.38
C ALA A 103 3.84 1.37 37.20
N ASP A 104 3.61 0.09 36.89
CA ASP A 104 4.64 -0.93 36.63
C ASP A 104 5.17 -0.95 35.18
N LEU A 105 4.67 -0.06 34.31
CA LEU A 105 4.98 -0.02 32.88
C LEU A 105 5.44 1.37 32.43
N PRO A 106 6.29 1.47 31.39
CA PRO A 106 6.60 2.75 30.76
C PRO A 106 5.32 3.41 30.24
N GLN A 107 5.09 4.68 30.61
CA GLN A 107 3.90 5.43 30.19
C GLN A 107 3.74 5.47 28.66
N ALA A 108 4.86 5.53 27.93
CA ALA A 108 4.85 5.49 26.46
C ALA A 108 4.25 4.19 25.92
N ASP A 109 4.64 3.03 26.45
CA ASP A 109 4.10 1.74 26.02
C ASP A 109 2.62 1.60 26.36
N ALA A 110 2.23 2.03 27.57
CA ALA A 110 0.83 2.04 28.01
C ALA A 110 -0.05 2.92 27.11
N SER A 111 0.41 4.15 26.83
CA SER A 111 -0.30 5.09 25.96
C SER A 111 -0.48 4.51 24.55
N ARG A 112 0.59 3.99 23.95
CA ARG A 112 0.57 3.39 22.62
C ARG A 112 -0.38 2.20 22.54
N ALA A 113 -0.33 1.29 23.52
CA ALA A 113 -1.24 0.16 23.60
C ALA A 113 -2.71 0.60 23.67
N LEU A 114 -3.03 1.60 24.51
CA LEU A 114 -4.38 2.12 24.66
C LEU A 114 -4.91 2.76 23.37
N HIS A 115 -4.10 3.58 22.70
CA HIS A 115 -4.50 4.20 21.42
C HIS A 115 -4.71 3.16 20.33
N ALA A 116 -3.81 2.18 20.20
CA ALA A 116 -3.95 1.11 19.22
C ALA A 116 -5.21 0.27 19.47
N TRP A 117 -5.48 -0.08 20.73
CA TRP A 117 -6.71 -0.78 21.12
C TRP A 117 -7.97 0.06 20.96
N ALA A 118 -7.93 1.35 21.29
CA ALA A 118 -9.09 2.24 21.12
C ALA A 118 -9.49 2.31 19.65
N ARG A 119 -8.51 2.48 18.76
CA ARG A 119 -8.70 2.46 17.30
C ARG A 119 -9.27 1.13 16.82
N LEU A 120 -8.62 0.02 17.17
CA LEU A 120 -9.07 -1.31 16.78
C LEU A 120 -10.48 -1.63 17.31
N ARG A 121 -10.78 -1.32 18.58
CA ARG A 121 -12.12 -1.56 19.16
C ARG A 121 -13.21 -0.77 18.48
N ALA A 122 -12.94 0.49 18.13
CA ALA A 122 -13.90 1.32 17.40
C ALA A 122 -14.25 0.65 16.07
N TRP A 123 -13.25 0.22 15.32
CA TRP A 123 -13.43 -0.50 14.07
C TRP A 123 -14.17 -1.83 14.27
N LEU A 124 -13.74 -2.66 15.23
CA LEU A 124 -14.36 -3.97 15.49
C LEU A 124 -15.83 -3.84 15.90
N ARG A 125 -16.19 -2.87 16.74
CA ARG A 125 -17.60 -2.65 17.13
C ARG A 125 -18.48 -2.29 15.94
N GLN A 126 -17.93 -1.57 14.97
CA GLN A 126 -18.67 -1.18 13.76
C GLN A 126 -18.77 -2.31 12.73
N HIS A 127 -17.69 -3.09 12.56
CA HIS A 127 -17.56 -4.02 11.43
C HIS A 127 -17.61 -5.50 11.83
N ALA A 128 -17.08 -5.87 12.99
CA ALA A 128 -16.94 -7.25 13.47
C ALA A 128 -17.26 -7.39 14.97
N PRO A 129 -18.50 -7.11 15.42
CA PRO A 129 -18.87 -7.12 16.84
C PRO A 129 -18.60 -8.48 17.49
N PHE A 130 -18.77 -9.58 16.77
CA PHE A 130 -18.44 -10.94 17.24
C PHE A 130 -16.96 -11.14 17.60
N ILE A 131 -16.03 -10.39 16.99
CA ILE A 131 -14.61 -10.37 17.39
C ILE A 131 -14.43 -9.45 18.60
N ALA A 132 -15.08 -8.27 18.60
CA ALA A 132 -15.02 -7.35 19.73
C ALA A 132 -15.49 -8.01 21.03
N ASP A 133 -16.58 -8.76 20.98
CA ASP A 133 -17.19 -9.47 22.10
C ASP A 133 -16.32 -10.64 22.61
N SER A 134 -15.38 -11.12 21.78
CA SER A 134 -14.41 -12.15 22.20
C SER A 134 -13.26 -11.59 23.02
N LEU A 135 -13.04 -10.27 23.04
CA LEU A 135 -11.91 -9.66 23.76
C LEU A 135 -12.10 -9.79 25.27
N ARG A 136 -11.11 -10.37 25.95
CA ARG A 136 -11.12 -10.53 27.40
C ARG A 136 -10.82 -9.21 28.10
N PRO A 137 -11.31 -9.00 29.34
CA PRO A 137 -10.83 -7.92 30.19
C PRO A 137 -9.29 -7.93 30.33
N GLY A 138 -8.70 -6.79 30.67
CA GLY A 138 -7.26 -6.67 30.86
C GLY A 138 -6.71 -7.57 31.98
N ALA A 139 -5.51 -8.09 31.78
CA ALA A 139 -4.79 -8.90 32.77
C ALA A 139 -4.21 -8.04 33.90
N SER A 140 -4.32 -8.52 35.14
CA SER A 140 -3.74 -7.85 36.31
C SER A 140 -2.21 -7.98 36.36
N ALA A 141 -1.56 -7.13 37.15
CA ALA A 141 -0.12 -7.23 37.40
C ALA A 141 0.27 -8.56 38.09
N GLU A 142 -0.61 -9.09 38.93
CA GLU A 142 -0.43 -10.37 39.62
C GLU A 142 -0.46 -11.54 38.62
N GLN A 143 -1.45 -11.58 37.72
CA GLN A 143 -1.53 -12.60 36.66
C GLN A 143 -0.30 -12.58 35.74
N MET A 144 0.23 -11.39 35.45
CA MET A 144 1.48 -11.26 34.68
C MET A 144 2.67 -11.81 35.45
N ALA A 145 2.79 -11.52 36.76
CA ALA A 145 3.87 -12.04 37.59
C ALA A 145 3.83 -13.57 37.70
N GLU A 146 2.63 -14.15 37.83
CA GLU A 146 2.42 -15.61 37.80
C GLU A 146 2.84 -16.22 36.46
N ALA A 147 2.44 -15.59 35.34
CA ALA A 147 2.83 -16.04 34.00
C ALA A 147 4.35 -15.99 33.80
N GLU A 148 5.02 -14.92 34.25
CA GLU A 148 6.48 -14.80 34.22
C GLU A 148 7.16 -15.90 35.04
N ALA A 149 6.63 -16.19 36.24
CA ALA A 149 7.14 -17.25 37.10
C ALA A 149 7.01 -18.63 36.45
N ALA A 150 5.86 -18.92 35.81
CA ALA A 150 5.62 -20.18 35.11
C ALA A 150 6.47 -20.34 33.83
N LEU A 151 6.69 -19.25 33.09
CA LEU A 151 7.48 -19.24 31.86
C LEU A 151 9.00 -19.23 32.09
N GLY A 152 9.43 -18.79 33.29
CA GLY A 152 10.83 -18.60 33.65
C GLY A 152 11.51 -17.41 32.95
N VAL A 153 10.72 -16.49 32.38
CA VAL A 153 11.21 -15.30 31.66
C VAL A 153 10.34 -14.09 31.95
N LYS A 154 10.92 -12.88 31.85
CA LYS A 154 10.18 -11.63 31.95
C LYS A 154 9.42 -11.33 30.66
N LEU A 155 8.18 -10.87 30.80
CA LEU A 155 7.37 -10.46 29.65
C LEU A 155 7.82 -9.06 29.18
N PRO A 156 8.01 -8.84 27.87
CA PRO A 156 8.30 -7.50 27.34
C PRO A 156 7.24 -6.48 27.76
N THR A 157 7.67 -5.25 28.05
CA THR A 157 6.77 -4.16 28.48
C THR A 157 5.65 -3.90 27.47
N ALA A 158 5.98 -3.97 26.18
CA ALA A 158 5.01 -3.89 25.07
C ALA A 158 3.90 -4.96 25.17
N LEU A 159 4.26 -6.23 25.43
CA LEU A 159 3.28 -7.31 25.58
C LEU A 159 2.43 -7.09 26.83
N LYS A 160 3.05 -6.74 27.96
CA LYS A 160 2.33 -6.42 29.20
C LYS A 160 1.35 -5.28 28.99
N ALA A 161 1.74 -4.21 28.30
CA ALA A 161 0.87 -3.09 27.99
C ALA A 161 -0.34 -3.52 27.14
N MET A 162 -0.15 -4.34 26.10
CA MET A 162 -1.26 -4.88 25.31
C MET A 162 -2.21 -5.74 26.13
N LEU A 163 -1.68 -6.66 26.94
CA LEU A 163 -2.47 -7.59 27.74
C LEU A 163 -3.15 -6.92 28.94
N ARG A 164 -2.59 -5.81 29.46
CA ARG A 164 -3.23 -4.98 30.51
C ARG A 164 -4.50 -4.31 29.99
N VAL A 165 -4.62 -4.07 28.67
CA VAL A 165 -5.86 -3.55 28.06
C VAL A 165 -6.82 -4.69 27.75
N HIS A 166 -6.35 -5.76 27.10
CA HIS A 166 -7.14 -6.96 26.79
C HIS A 166 -6.29 -8.23 26.89
N ASP A 167 -6.67 -9.16 27.77
CA ASP A 167 -5.99 -10.46 27.96
C ASP A 167 -6.34 -11.48 26.85
N GLY A 168 -6.09 -11.11 25.59
CA GLY A 168 -6.37 -11.97 24.44
C GLY A 168 -7.85 -12.20 24.14
N GLN A 169 -8.14 -13.26 23.39
CA GLN A 169 -9.50 -13.62 22.97
C GLN A 169 -10.03 -14.85 23.70
N ALA A 170 -11.33 -14.84 24.03
CA ALA A 170 -12.10 -15.99 24.51
C ALA A 170 -12.94 -16.56 23.36
N LEU A 171 -12.45 -17.63 22.73
CA LEU A 171 -13.11 -18.29 21.61
C LEU A 171 -13.57 -19.70 21.99
N GLU A 172 -14.78 -20.07 21.57
CA GLU A 172 -15.39 -21.36 21.92
C GLU A 172 -14.60 -22.55 21.37
N PHE A 173 -14.16 -22.45 20.10
CA PHE A 173 -13.32 -23.47 19.48
C PHE A 173 -12.01 -23.67 20.25
N ASP A 174 -11.32 -22.58 20.58
CA ASP A 174 -10.05 -22.58 21.31
C ASP A 174 -10.19 -23.27 22.67
N SER A 175 -11.28 -22.98 23.38
CA SER A 175 -11.59 -23.60 24.67
C SER A 175 -11.83 -25.11 24.55
N ALA A 176 -12.56 -25.55 23.51
CA ALA A 176 -12.79 -26.97 23.24
C ALA A 176 -11.50 -27.69 22.80
N PHE A 177 -10.72 -27.04 21.94
CA PHE A 177 -9.45 -27.55 21.43
C PHE A 177 -8.42 -27.73 22.54
N ASP A 178 -8.22 -26.73 23.40
CA ASP A 178 -7.30 -26.81 24.54
C ASP A 178 -7.67 -27.94 25.49
N ARG A 179 -8.94 -28.00 25.92
CA ARG A 179 -9.40 -29.08 26.81
C ARG A 179 -9.11 -30.46 26.21
N TYR A 180 -9.41 -30.62 24.92
CA TYR A 180 -9.19 -31.89 24.24
C TYR A 180 -7.71 -32.26 24.12
N VAL A 181 -6.87 -31.32 23.67
CA VAL A 181 -5.44 -31.57 23.47
C VAL A 181 -4.75 -31.86 24.80
N PHE A 182 -4.95 -31.02 25.81
CA PHE A 182 -4.26 -31.19 27.09
C PHE A 182 -4.76 -32.39 27.89
N TRP A 183 -6.06 -32.76 27.81
CA TRP A 183 -6.53 -34.03 28.38
C TRP A 183 -5.86 -35.24 27.71
N ARG A 184 -5.71 -35.21 26.38
CA ARG A 184 -5.08 -36.32 25.63
C ARG A 184 -3.60 -36.46 25.95
N LEU A 185 -2.91 -35.35 26.18
CA LEU A 185 -1.48 -35.32 26.48
C LEU A 185 -1.17 -35.57 27.96
N ALA A 186 -2.12 -35.33 28.87
CA ALA A 186 -1.94 -35.60 30.28
C ALA A 186 -1.60 -37.10 30.51
N PRO A 187 -0.64 -37.40 31.41
CA PRO A 187 -0.39 -38.76 31.88
C PRO A 187 -1.69 -39.42 32.35
N SER A 188 -1.81 -40.74 32.18
CA SER A 188 -3.04 -41.47 32.51
C SER A 188 -3.50 -41.23 33.96
N ASP A 189 -2.55 -41.06 34.89
CA ASP A 189 -2.82 -40.86 36.31
C ASP A 189 -3.31 -39.43 36.63
N ASP A 190 -3.02 -38.46 35.76
CA ASP A 190 -3.41 -37.05 35.91
C ASP A 190 -4.69 -36.69 35.14
N ARG A 191 -5.30 -37.65 34.43
CA ARG A 191 -6.53 -37.41 33.66
C ARG A 191 -7.74 -37.32 34.58
N GLU A 192 -8.16 -36.10 34.86
CA GLU A 192 -9.41 -35.86 35.56
C GLU A 192 -10.63 -36.03 34.63
N GLY A 193 -11.60 -36.83 35.07
CA GLY A 193 -12.91 -36.95 34.43
C GLY A 193 -12.94 -37.73 33.11
N PRO A 194 -14.14 -37.89 32.52
CA PRO A 194 -14.29 -38.55 31.22
C PRO A 194 -13.61 -37.74 30.09
N PRO A 195 -13.25 -38.40 28.97
CA PRO A 195 -12.68 -37.70 27.81
C PRO A 195 -13.58 -36.55 27.37
N PRO A 196 -13.03 -35.34 27.17
CA PRO A 196 -13.80 -34.23 26.62
C PRO A 196 -14.26 -34.56 25.20
N GLN A 197 -15.36 -33.93 24.78
CA GLN A 197 -15.83 -34.03 23.40
C GLN A 197 -14.74 -33.55 22.44
N GLN A 198 -14.58 -34.25 21.32
CA GLN A 198 -13.67 -33.82 20.26
C GLN A 198 -14.10 -32.45 19.73
N PRO A 199 -13.16 -31.53 19.48
CA PRO A 199 -13.49 -30.26 18.87
C PRO A 199 -14.13 -30.50 17.49
N PRO A 200 -15.16 -29.74 17.12
CA PRO A 200 -15.83 -29.92 15.84
C PRO A 200 -14.85 -29.62 14.70
N ARG A 201 -15.04 -30.27 13.55
CA ARG A 201 -14.23 -29.99 12.34
C ARG A 201 -14.38 -28.56 11.82
N TRP A 202 -15.43 -27.87 12.24
CA TRP A 202 -15.72 -26.49 11.87
C TRP A 202 -16.45 -25.80 13.01
N HIS A 203 -16.04 -24.57 13.30
CA HIS A 203 -16.73 -23.67 14.20
C HIS A 203 -16.53 -22.23 13.71
N PRO A 204 -17.54 -21.34 13.75
CA PRO A 204 -17.38 -19.94 13.32
C PRO A 204 -16.20 -19.23 13.97
N SER A 205 -15.97 -19.46 15.27
CA SER A 205 -14.84 -18.84 15.99
C SER A 205 -13.46 -19.25 15.50
N MET A 206 -13.34 -20.21 14.56
CA MET A 206 -12.07 -20.53 13.91
C MET A 206 -11.55 -19.37 13.03
N VAL A 207 -12.45 -18.51 12.53
CA VAL A 207 -12.11 -17.35 11.66
C VAL A 207 -12.22 -15.99 12.36
N TRP A 208 -12.44 -15.99 13.68
CA TRP A 208 -12.63 -14.78 14.49
C TRP A 208 -11.32 -14.28 15.12
N GLY A 209 -10.16 -14.66 14.59
CA GLY A 209 -8.89 -14.11 15.03
C GLY A 209 -8.85 -12.60 14.83
N VAL A 210 -8.47 -11.86 15.88
CA VAL A 210 -8.42 -10.39 15.88
C VAL A 210 -7.43 -9.80 14.86
N PHE A 211 -6.46 -10.61 14.43
CA PHE A 211 -5.49 -10.25 13.39
C PHE A 211 -5.87 -10.79 12.00
N GLY A 212 -7.13 -11.20 11.85
CA GLY A 212 -7.71 -11.64 10.60
C GLY A 212 -7.09 -12.92 10.05
N GLY A 213 -7.52 -13.26 8.83
CA GLY A 213 -7.11 -14.48 8.19
C GLY A 213 -7.46 -14.56 6.70
N TYR A 214 -7.19 -15.73 6.15
CA TYR A 214 -7.57 -16.12 4.80
C TYR A 214 -7.87 -17.60 4.76
N SER A 215 -8.62 -18.00 3.74
CA SER A 215 -8.94 -19.38 3.44
C SER A 215 -8.87 -19.65 1.95
N PHE A 216 -8.44 -20.84 1.57
CA PHE A 216 -8.57 -21.35 0.21
C PHE A 216 -8.52 -22.88 0.27
N TYR A 217 -9.42 -23.53 -0.47
CA TYR A 217 -9.61 -24.98 -0.36
C TYR A 217 -9.78 -25.41 1.12
N ASN A 218 -9.00 -26.39 1.57
CA ASN A 218 -9.02 -26.86 2.95
C ASN A 218 -8.07 -26.10 3.88
N HIS A 219 -7.35 -25.08 3.38
CA HIS A 219 -6.46 -24.25 4.19
C HIS A 219 -7.23 -23.10 4.83
N LEU A 220 -7.00 -22.89 6.13
CA LEU A 220 -7.56 -21.79 6.89
C LEU A 220 -6.53 -21.31 7.91
N ALA A 221 -6.13 -20.05 7.80
CA ALA A 221 -5.30 -19.39 8.80
C ALA A 221 -6.00 -18.11 9.24
N SER A 222 -6.33 -18.01 10.53
CA SER A 222 -6.85 -16.77 11.15
C SER A 222 -6.20 -16.58 12.50
N VAL A 223 -5.36 -15.55 12.65
CA VAL A 223 -4.50 -15.41 13.81
C VAL A 223 -5.23 -14.70 14.95
N ARG A 224 -5.27 -15.36 16.10
CA ARG A 224 -5.87 -14.86 17.33
C ARG A 224 -4.80 -14.44 18.33
N LEU A 225 -5.11 -13.44 19.15
CA LEU A 225 -4.29 -13.06 20.30
C LEU A 225 -4.56 -14.03 21.45
N PHE A 226 -3.52 -14.66 21.98
CA PHE A 226 -3.66 -15.55 23.14
C PHE A 226 -3.83 -14.75 24.44
N SER A 227 -4.62 -15.30 25.37
CA SER A 227 -4.59 -14.89 26.78
C SER A 227 -3.28 -15.30 27.43
N LEU A 228 -2.93 -14.70 28.56
CA LEU A 228 -1.77 -15.09 29.37
C LEU A 228 -1.76 -16.60 29.66
N GLU A 229 -2.90 -17.17 30.03
CA GLU A 229 -3.02 -18.61 30.28
C GLU A 229 -2.62 -19.42 29.03
N ARG A 230 -3.13 -19.04 27.85
CA ARG A 230 -2.78 -19.72 26.59
C ARG A 230 -1.34 -19.50 26.19
N ILE A 231 -0.77 -18.31 26.42
CA ILE A 231 0.66 -18.02 26.19
C ILE A 231 1.50 -18.97 27.03
N VAL A 232 1.24 -19.09 28.33
CA VAL A 232 1.96 -19.99 29.23
C VAL A 232 1.83 -21.44 28.75
N ARG A 233 0.59 -21.93 28.59
CA ARG A 233 0.32 -23.34 28.27
C ARG A 233 0.92 -23.78 26.95
N TRP A 234 0.67 -23.02 25.87
CA TRP A 234 1.15 -23.39 24.55
C TRP A 234 2.66 -23.19 24.41
N THR A 235 3.23 -22.13 24.99
CA THR A 235 4.69 -21.96 24.99
C THR A 235 5.39 -23.13 25.68
N LEU A 236 4.93 -23.53 26.87
CA LEU A 236 5.50 -24.68 27.58
C LEU A 236 5.29 -25.98 26.80
N PHE A 237 4.13 -26.18 26.18
CA PHE A 237 3.87 -27.33 25.32
C PHE A 237 4.86 -27.41 24.15
N PHE A 238 5.05 -26.33 23.38
CA PHE A 238 5.99 -26.31 22.25
C PHE A 238 7.45 -26.49 22.67
N ARG A 239 7.81 -26.07 23.89
CA ARG A 239 9.15 -26.31 24.47
C ARG A 239 9.40 -27.77 24.83
N THR A 240 8.36 -28.51 25.24
CA THR A 240 8.52 -29.82 25.88
C THR A 240 8.07 -31.01 25.04
N HIS A 241 7.05 -30.84 24.19
CA HIS A 241 6.37 -31.96 23.51
C HIS A 241 6.54 -31.96 21.98
N VAL A 242 7.02 -30.87 21.40
CA VAL A 242 7.18 -30.74 19.94
C VAL A 242 8.67 -30.71 19.61
N HIS A 243 9.08 -31.40 18.54
CA HIS A 243 10.46 -31.37 18.03
C HIS A 243 10.92 -29.98 17.52
N MET A 244 10.10 -28.94 17.72
CA MET A 244 10.37 -27.55 17.35
C MET A 244 11.50 -26.90 18.18
N GLN A 245 11.84 -27.45 19.37
CA GLN A 245 12.89 -26.92 20.26
C GLN A 245 12.78 -25.39 20.48
N LEU A 246 11.58 -24.92 20.81
CA LEU A 246 11.32 -23.48 20.96
C LEU A 246 12.28 -22.88 22.01
N PRO A 247 13.09 -21.85 21.68
CA PRO A 247 14.04 -21.27 22.63
C PRO A 247 13.36 -20.67 23.86
N LEU A 248 14.09 -20.63 25.00
CA LEU A 248 13.57 -20.11 26.26
C LEU A 248 13.10 -18.64 26.17
N HIS A 249 13.74 -17.84 25.32
CA HIS A 249 13.38 -16.43 25.11
C HIS A 249 12.30 -16.23 24.05
N VAL A 250 11.66 -17.28 23.55
CA VAL A 250 10.55 -17.18 22.59
C VAL A 250 9.25 -17.61 23.25
N LEU A 251 8.21 -16.79 23.06
CA LEU A 251 6.84 -17.02 23.52
C LEU A 251 5.91 -17.21 22.32
N VAL A 252 4.89 -18.06 22.46
CA VAL A 252 3.78 -18.16 21.51
C VAL A 252 2.68 -17.18 21.96
N ALA A 253 2.63 -16.02 21.33
CA ALA A 253 1.72 -14.92 21.68
C ALA A 253 0.35 -15.01 20.97
N GLY A 254 0.25 -15.84 19.94
CA GLY A 254 -0.96 -16.03 19.16
C GLY A 254 -0.81 -17.13 18.12
N ALA A 255 -1.92 -17.57 17.53
CA ALA A 255 -1.89 -18.60 16.49
C ALA A 255 -3.18 -18.67 15.64
N SER A 256 -3.15 -19.46 14.56
CA SER A 256 -4.35 -19.99 13.90
C SER A 256 -5.02 -21.10 14.71
N ALA A 257 -6.24 -21.50 14.33
CA ALA A 257 -7.07 -22.45 15.08
C ALA A 257 -6.42 -23.82 15.21
N ASP A 258 -5.75 -24.23 14.15
CA ASP A 258 -4.99 -25.48 14.06
C ASP A 258 -3.54 -25.36 14.57
N LEU A 259 -3.15 -24.18 15.05
CA LEU A 259 -1.78 -23.83 15.44
C LEU A 259 -0.75 -23.97 14.31
N GLY A 260 -1.19 -24.00 13.04
CA GLY A 260 -0.30 -24.07 11.88
C GLY A 260 0.46 -22.77 11.61
N LYS A 261 -0.17 -21.63 11.92
CA LYS A 261 0.44 -20.29 11.84
C LYS A 261 0.58 -19.73 13.25
N LEU A 262 1.80 -19.41 13.66
CA LEU A 262 2.13 -18.92 14.99
C LEU A 262 2.55 -17.44 14.93
N LEU A 263 2.18 -16.69 15.97
CA LEU A 263 2.72 -15.38 16.30
C LEU A 263 3.70 -15.57 17.45
N LEU A 264 4.99 -15.40 17.17
CA LEU A 264 6.07 -15.64 18.12
C LEU A 264 6.67 -14.32 18.57
N LEU A 265 6.98 -14.21 19.85
CA LEU A 265 7.57 -13.02 20.46
C LEU A 265 8.91 -13.39 21.10
N ASN A 266 9.97 -12.68 20.71
CA ASN A 266 11.26 -12.75 21.37
C ASN A 266 11.25 -11.83 22.60
N THR A 267 11.44 -12.39 23.79
CA THR A 267 11.41 -11.65 25.06
C THR A 267 12.64 -10.77 25.28
N THR A 268 13.74 -11.06 24.60
CA THR A 268 15.00 -10.31 24.70
C THR A 268 15.01 -9.12 23.76
N THR A 269 14.62 -9.32 22.50
CA THR A 269 14.63 -8.26 21.47
C THR A 269 13.30 -7.51 21.37
N GLY A 270 12.20 -8.10 21.85
CA GLY A 270 10.85 -7.58 21.66
C GLY A 270 10.35 -7.73 20.22
N GLU A 271 11.07 -8.48 19.37
CA GLU A 271 10.70 -8.74 17.98
C GLU A 271 9.59 -9.76 17.89
N VAL A 272 8.72 -9.56 16.91
CA VAL A 272 7.60 -10.45 16.61
C VAL A 272 7.85 -11.10 15.27
N THR A 273 7.68 -12.41 15.19
CA THR A 273 7.66 -13.15 13.94
C THR A 273 6.34 -13.87 13.76
N ILE A 274 5.96 -14.10 12.50
CA ILE A 274 4.74 -14.81 12.14
C ILE A 274 5.03 -15.83 11.04
N GLY A 275 4.48 -17.02 11.16
CA GLY A 275 4.70 -18.08 10.17
C GLY A 275 4.45 -19.47 10.71
N GLY A 276 4.91 -20.48 9.96
CA GLY A 276 4.81 -21.87 10.34
C GLY A 276 6.02 -22.34 11.15
N ALA A 277 6.11 -23.65 11.34
CA ALA A 277 7.25 -24.26 12.01
C ALA A 277 8.56 -24.14 11.23
N GLN A 278 8.48 -24.05 9.90
CA GLN A 278 9.64 -24.10 9.00
C GLN A 278 10.05 -22.71 8.49
N ASP A 279 9.07 -21.85 8.22
CA ASP A 279 9.31 -20.50 7.68
C ASP A 279 8.60 -19.46 8.54
N GLN A 280 9.35 -18.46 8.98
CA GLN A 280 8.90 -17.40 9.86
C GLN A 280 9.39 -16.07 9.32
N MET A 281 8.53 -15.07 9.37
CA MET A 281 8.83 -13.73 8.89
C MET A 281 8.70 -12.71 10.00
N PRO A 282 9.53 -11.67 10.01
CA PRO A 282 9.35 -10.57 10.96
C PRO A 282 7.99 -9.89 10.72
N ALA A 283 7.30 -9.52 11.79
CA ALA A 283 5.97 -8.93 11.70
C ALA A 283 6.02 -7.41 11.50
N ALA A 284 7.09 -6.77 11.96
CA ALA A 284 7.36 -5.35 11.71
C ALA A 284 8.86 -5.14 11.48
N PRO A 285 9.27 -4.00 10.89
CA PRO A 285 10.67 -3.61 10.81
C PRO A 285 11.38 -3.75 12.17
N PRO A 286 12.68 -4.10 12.21
CA PRO A 286 13.42 -4.11 13.46
C PRO A 286 13.35 -2.76 14.15
N ALA A 287 13.46 -2.73 15.48
CA ALA A 287 13.59 -1.46 16.19
C ALA A 287 14.88 -0.79 15.71
N GLY A 288 14.79 0.43 15.17
CA GLY A 288 15.97 1.26 14.96
C GLY A 288 16.55 1.70 16.31
N GLU A 289 17.42 2.71 16.32
CA GLU A 289 17.82 3.39 17.57
C GLU A 289 16.64 4.06 18.31
N GLU A 290 15.47 4.15 17.66
CA GLU A 290 14.23 4.65 18.27
C GLU A 290 13.62 3.65 19.26
N GLN A 291 13.43 4.13 20.49
CA GLN A 291 12.82 3.41 21.60
C GLN A 291 11.37 3.00 21.30
N GLY A 292 11.09 1.69 21.24
CA GLY A 292 9.73 1.15 21.16
C GLY A 292 9.69 -0.25 20.55
N GLY A 293 9.14 -1.22 21.29
CA GLY A 293 9.11 -2.64 20.85
C GLY A 293 8.38 -2.88 19.53
N SER A 294 8.85 -3.87 18.76
CA SER A 294 8.29 -4.28 17.45
C SER A 294 6.79 -4.57 17.51
N LEU A 295 6.33 -5.18 18.62
CA LEU A 295 4.93 -5.55 18.84
C LEU A 295 3.93 -4.38 18.84
N LEU A 296 4.25 -3.25 19.49
CA LEU A 296 3.32 -2.11 19.51
C LEU A 296 3.25 -1.42 18.14
N ARG A 297 4.37 -1.32 17.43
CA ARG A 297 4.38 -0.79 16.04
C ARG A 297 3.57 -1.66 15.10
N TRP A 298 3.69 -2.97 15.27
CA TRP A 298 2.89 -3.94 14.54
C TRP A 298 1.39 -3.74 14.78
N MET A 299 0.98 -3.61 16.05
CA MET A 299 -0.41 -3.38 16.42
C MET A 299 -0.98 -2.04 15.92
N GLU A 300 -0.17 -0.97 15.99
CA GLU A 300 -0.54 0.37 15.51
C GLU A 300 -0.79 0.37 14.00
N GLU A 301 0.12 -0.25 13.23
CA GLU A 301 -0.01 -0.38 11.78
C GLU A 301 -1.18 -1.30 11.39
N TRP A 302 -1.40 -2.39 12.13
CA TRP A 302 -2.57 -3.26 11.95
C TRP A 302 -3.89 -2.48 12.10
N ALA A 303 -4.02 -1.72 13.20
CA ALA A 303 -5.18 -0.87 13.41
C ALA A 303 -5.31 0.23 12.33
N ALA A 304 -4.19 0.78 11.86
CA ALA A 304 -4.17 1.75 10.78
C ALA A 304 -4.67 1.20 9.44
N ARG A 305 -4.31 -0.03 9.11
CA ARG A 305 -4.74 -0.71 7.87
C ARG A 305 -6.23 -1.02 7.87
N LEU A 306 -6.79 -1.42 9.00
CA LEU A 306 -8.23 -1.65 9.15
C LEU A 306 -9.02 -0.35 8.95
N ASP A 307 -8.63 0.71 9.65
CA ASP A 307 -9.25 2.03 9.52
C ASP A 307 -9.08 2.63 8.11
N GLY A 308 -7.95 2.36 7.47
CA GLY A 308 -7.67 2.77 6.09
C GLY A 308 -8.48 1.99 5.03
N GLY A 309 -9.27 0.98 5.44
CA GLY A 309 -10.08 0.17 4.54
C GLY A 309 -9.25 -0.81 3.70
N LEU A 310 -8.00 -1.10 4.07
CA LEU A 310 -7.18 -2.07 3.35
C LEU A 310 -7.75 -3.48 3.51
N TYR A 311 -8.30 -3.79 4.68
CA TYR A 311 -8.95 -5.06 4.99
C TYR A 311 -10.40 -4.84 5.40
N GLU A 312 -11.24 -5.84 5.14
CA GLU A 312 -12.67 -5.80 5.40
C GLU A 312 -13.15 -7.12 6.02
N VAL A 313 -14.37 -7.11 6.54
CA VAL A 313 -15.04 -8.35 6.95
C VAL A 313 -15.58 -9.07 5.72
N ALA A 314 -15.22 -10.33 5.55
CA ALA A 314 -15.72 -11.18 4.47
C ALA A 314 -15.95 -12.62 4.97
N GLU A 315 -16.69 -13.39 4.18
CA GLU A 315 -16.92 -14.82 4.44
C GLU A 315 -15.62 -15.63 4.26
N LEU A 316 -15.12 -16.17 5.36
CA LEU A 316 -13.95 -17.07 5.42
C LEU A 316 -14.41 -18.46 5.81
N GLY A 317 -13.75 -19.49 5.27
CA GLY A 317 -14.09 -20.87 5.62
C GLY A 317 -13.54 -21.91 4.66
N VAL A 318 -13.80 -23.17 4.97
CA VAL A 318 -13.18 -24.33 4.29
C VAL A 318 -13.98 -24.85 3.08
N ASP A 319 -15.26 -24.50 2.97
CA ASP A 319 -16.09 -24.76 1.77
C ASP A 319 -17.29 -23.80 1.72
N GLN A 320 -18.25 -24.00 0.81
CA GLN A 320 -19.44 -23.13 0.69
C GLN A 320 -20.43 -23.23 1.87
N ARG A 321 -20.46 -24.34 2.60
CA ARG A 321 -21.41 -24.58 3.71
C ARG A 321 -20.80 -24.23 5.08
N ARG A 322 -19.47 -24.23 5.17
CA ARG A 322 -18.69 -24.02 6.38
C ARG A 322 -17.92 -22.70 6.26
N ARG A 323 -18.66 -21.59 6.34
CA ARG A 323 -18.15 -20.22 6.32
C ARG A 323 -18.74 -19.39 7.45
N ALA A 324 -18.01 -18.37 7.85
CA ALA A 324 -18.45 -17.34 8.77
C ALA A 324 -17.75 -16.01 8.43
N PRO A 325 -18.34 -14.87 8.80
CA PRO A 325 -17.68 -13.58 8.66
C PRO A 325 -16.43 -13.54 9.55
N GLY A 326 -15.34 -13.01 9.00
CA GLY A 326 -14.09 -12.74 9.69
C GLY A 326 -13.31 -11.64 8.97
N ILE A 327 -12.25 -11.12 9.58
CA ILE A 327 -11.41 -10.10 8.94
C ILE A 327 -10.57 -10.77 7.84
N SER A 328 -10.76 -10.37 6.59
CA SER A 328 -10.06 -10.94 5.45
C SER A 328 -8.76 -10.20 5.16
N LEU A 329 -7.66 -10.93 5.12
CA LEU A 329 -6.33 -10.39 4.79
C LEU A 329 -6.08 -10.26 3.28
N PHE A 330 -7.09 -10.49 2.45
CA PHE A 330 -7.03 -10.11 1.04
C PHE A 330 -7.28 -8.62 0.92
N PRO A 331 -6.32 -7.82 0.42
CA PRO A 331 -6.50 -6.38 0.29
C PRO A 331 -7.77 -6.01 -0.51
N ALA A 332 -8.53 -5.06 0.00
CA ALA A 332 -9.77 -4.55 -0.59
C ALA A 332 -9.61 -3.17 -1.25
N ALA A 333 -8.43 -2.55 -1.12
CA ALA A 333 -8.13 -1.21 -1.62
C ALA A 333 -6.88 -1.19 -2.55
N PRO A 334 -6.81 -0.27 -3.53
CA PRO A 334 -5.60 -0.04 -4.32
C PRO A 334 -4.45 0.54 -3.48
N PRO A 335 -3.18 0.38 -3.92
CA PRO A 335 -2.74 -0.34 -5.12
C PRO A 335 -2.69 -1.87 -4.96
N GLN A 336 -2.86 -2.41 -3.75
CA GLN A 336 -2.73 -3.85 -3.49
C GLN A 336 -3.89 -4.68 -4.06
N MET A 337 -5.04 -4.06 -4.31
CA MET A 337 -6.15 -4.63 -5.07
C MET A 337 -6.16 -4.08 -6.50
N GLY A 338 -5.91 -4.96 -7.48
CA GLY A 338 -6.07 -4.66 -8.90
C GLY A 338 -7.55 -4.63 -9.30
N THR A 339 -7.92 -3.72 -10.20
CA THR A 339 -9.27 -3.69 -10.79
C THR A 339 -9.22 -3.42 -12.29
N HIS A 340 -10.08 -4.10 -13.05
CA HIS A 340 -10.27 -3.85 -14.46
C HIS A 340 -11.74 -4.05 -14.84
N VAL A 341 -12.22 -3.32 -15.85
CA VAL A 341 -13.60 -3.44 -16.34
C VAL A 341 -13.58 -3.74 -17.84
N THR A 342 -14.17 -4.87 -18.24
CA THR A 342 -14.31 -5.26 -19.65
C THR A 342 -15.79 -5.45 -19.97
N ARG A 343 -16.32 -4.70 -20.96
CA ARG A 343 -17.75 -4.73 -21.34
C ARG A 343 -18.73 -4.60 -20.15
N GLY A 344 -18.37 -3.81 -19.13
CA GLY A 344 -19.21 -3.64 -17.93
C GLY A 344 -19.02 -4.70 -16.85
N LEU A 345 -18.29 -5.78 -17.12
CA LEU A 345 -17.87 -6.76 -16.12
C LEU A 345 -16.60 -6.27 -15.42
N GLN A 346 -16.71 -5.98 -14.13
CA GLN A 346 -15.60 -5.64 -13.25
C GLN A 346 -14.95 -6.90 -12.70
N VAL A 347 -13.63 -6.99 -12.83
CA VAL A 347 -12.78 -7.97 -12.17
C VAL A 347 -11.94 -7.24 -11.13
N ARG A 348 -12.02 -7.67 -9.86
CA ARG A 348 -11.10 -7.22 -8.80
C ARG A 348 -10.26 -8.41 -8.35
N VAL A 349 -8.99 -8.16 -8.05
CA VAL A 349 -8.05 -9.21 -7.64
C VAL A 349 -7.06 -8.69 -6.61
N SER A 350 -6.77 -9.50 -5.61
CA SER A 350 -5.69 -9.25 -4.65
C SER A 350 -5.07 -10.56 -4.19
N SER A 351 -3.86 -10.48 -3.64
CA SER A 351 -3.08 -11.62 -3.17
C SER A 351 -2.72 -11.47 -1.69
N VAL A 352 -2.43 -12.59 -1.05
CA VAL A 352 -1.90 -12.65 0.32
C VAL A 352 -0.79 -13.69 0.37
N PHE A 353 0.31 -13.36 1.04
CA PHE A 353 1.41 -14.31 1.25
C PHE A 353 1.12 -15.22 2.44
N ALA A 354 1.37 -16.53 2.27
CA ALA A 354 1.05 -17.56 3.26
C ALA A 354 2.33 -18.24 3.80
N PRO A 355 3.05 -17.62 4.75
CA PRO A 355 4.33 -18.12 5.27
C PRO A 355 4.24 -19.52 5.86
N GLU A 356 3.12 -19.87 6.49
CA GLU A 356 2.92 -21.18 7.13
C GLU A 356 2.84 -22.35 6.15
N MET A 357 2.67 -22.05 4.85
CA MET A 357 2.65 -23.03 3.77
C MET A 357 3.98 -23.11 3.01
N CYS A 358 4.97 -22.28 3.39
CA CYS A 358 6.31 -22.28 2.79
C CYS A 358 7.22 -23.30 3.49
N GLY A 359 8.14 -23.92 2.73
CA GLY A 359 9.03 -24.96 3.26
C GLY A 359 9.72 -25.79 2.18
N ASP A 360 10.43 -26.84 2.60
CA ASP A 360 11.21 -27.71 1.71
C ASP A 360 10.33 -28.78 1.05
N GLY A 361 10.38 -28.87 -0.29
CA GLY A 361 9.68 -29.91 -1.07
C GLY A 361 8.99 -29.46 -2.37
N GLY A 362 9.12 -28.19 -2.79
CA GLY A 362 8.51 -27.63 -4.00
C GLY A 362 8.80 -26.12 -4.17
N SER A 363 8.03 -25.38 -4.99
CA SER A 363 8.25 -23.93 -5.08
C SER A 363 8.04 -23.26 -3.72
N ARG A 364 9.01 -22.43 -3.36
CA ARG A 364 9.30 -22.00 -1.99
C ARG A 364 8.24 -21.10 -1.36
N TYR A 365 7.55 -20.27 -2.15
CA TYR A 365 6.70 -19.20 -1.64
C TYR A 365 5.24 -19.39 -2.05
N PHE A 366 4.35 -19.54 -1.05
CA PHE A 366 2.92 -19.74 -1.27
C PHE A 366 2.13 -18.43 -1.17
N PHE A 367 1.18 -18.29 -2.08
CA PHE A 367 0.27 -17.14 -2.13
C PHE A 367 -1.16 -17.60 -2.28
N GLY A 368 -2.05 -17.07 -1.45
CA GLY A 368 -3.48 -17.04 -1.75
C GLY A 368 -3.79 -15.88 -2.69
N TYR A 369 -4.82 -16.03 -3.52
CA TYR A 369 -5.41 -14.91 -4.25
C TYR A 369 -6.93 -14.96 -4.19
N ASN A 370 -7.53 -13.78 -4.21
CA ASN A 370 -8.97 -13.57 -4.16
C ASN A 370 -9.41 -12.82 -5.42
N VAL A 371 -10.33 -13.41 -6.18
CA VAL A 371 -10.88 -12.82 -7.40
C VAL A 371 -12.37 -12.61 -7.24
N ARG A 372 -12.81 -11.45 -7.69
CA ARG A 372 -14.16 -10.93 -7.52
C ARG A 372 -14.72 -10.47 -8.86
N PHE A 373 -15.91 -10.95 -9.21
CA PHE A 373 -16.62 -10.60 -10.44
C PHE A 373 -17.91 -9.85 -10.13
N ARG A 374 -18.08 -8.68 -10.73
CA ARG A 374 -19.32 -7.91 -10.62
C ARG A 374 -19.70 -7.36 -11.98
N LEU A 375 -20.91 -7.69 -12.45
CA LEU A 375 -21.47 -7.01 -13.61
C LEU A 375 -22.08 -5.68 -13.16
N LEU A 376 -21.51 -4.57 -13.62
CA LEU A 376 -21.91 -3.23 -13.19
C LEU A 376 -23.38 -2.93 -13.56
N PRO A 377 -24.09 -2.08 -12.80
CA PRO A 377 -25.44 -1.64 -13.17
C PRO A 377 -25.47 -1.04 -14.58
N LEU A 378 -26.61 -1.17 -15.29
CA LEU A 378 -26.75 -0.72 -16.68
C LEU A 378 -26.42 0.77 -16.85
N GLU A 379 -26.83 1.61 -15.89
CA GLU A 379 -26.55 3.05 -15.89
C GLU A 379 -25.04 3.34 -15.83
N GLU A 380 -24.30 2.62 -14.98
CA GLU A 380 -22.84 2.77 -14.87
C GLU A 380 -22.14 2.29 -16.15
N GLN A 381 -22.62 1.18 -16.75
CA GLN A 381 -22.10 0.71 -18.02
C GLN A 381 -22.27 1.76 -19.13
N GLN A 382 -23.46 2.35 -19.25
CA GLN A 382 -23.76 3.40 -20.23
C GLN A 382 -22.90 4.65 -19.99
N GLY A 383 -22.80 5.10 -18.74
CA GLY A 383 -21.96 6.25 -18.37
C GLY A 383 -20.50 6.06 -18.75
N ARG A 384 -19.93 4.86 -18.47
CA ARG A 384 -18.54 4.52 -18.87
C ARG A 384 -18.36 4.46 -20.38
N GLN A 385 -19.34 3.94 -21.12
CA GLN A 385 -19.29 3.91 -22.59
C GLN A 385 -19.30 5.33 -23.16
N GLN A 386 -20.17 6.22 -22.65
CA GLN A 386 -20.21 7.62 -23.07
C GLN A 386 -18.89 8.33 -22.77
N GLN A 387 -18.32 8.10 -21.57
CA GLN A 387 -17.02 8.69 -21.20
C GLN A 387 -15.88 8.20 -22.10
N GLN A 388 -15.82 6.90 -22.42
CA GLN A 388 -14.83 6.36 -23.36
C GLN A 388 -14.98 6.94 -24.77
N GLN A 389 -16.21 7.09 -25.26
CA GLN A 389 -16.47 7.72 -26.56
C GLN A 389 -16.03 9.18 -26.57
N GLN A 390 -16.31 9.94 -25.52
CA GLN A 390 -15.85 11.33 -25.39
C GLN A 390 -14.31 11.43 -25.36
N GLN A 391 -13.63 10.55 -24.62
CA GLN A 391 -12.16 10.51 -24.60
C GLN A 391 -11.56 10.15 -25.97
N GLN A 392 -12.14 9.19 -26.69
CA GLN A 392 -11.70 8.85 -28.05
C GLN A 392 -11.91 10.01 -29.02
N GLN A 393 -13.04 10.70 -28.95
CA GLN A 393 -13.30 11.89 -29.78
C GLN A 393 -12.30 13.00 -29.46
N GLN A 394 -12.00 13.26 -28.18
CA GLN A 394 -10.98 14.24 -27.79
C GLN A 394 -9.58 13.86 -28.31
N GLN A 395 -9.18 12.59 -28.21
CA GLN A 395 -7.91 12.12 -28.77
C GLN A 395 -7.85 12.27 -30.29
N GLN A 396 -8.93 11.93 -31.01
CA GLN A 396 -8.99 12.13 -32.46
C GLN A 396 -8.90 13.60 -32.84
N GLN A 397 -9.58 14.49 -32.12
CA GLN A 397 -9.47 15.93 -32.34
C GLN A 397 -8.05 16.43 -32.09
N GLN A 398 -7.38 15.98 -31.02
CA GLN A 398 -5.98 16.33 -30.75
C GLN A 398 -5.04 15.82 -31.86
N GLN A 399 -5.21 14.59 -32.34
CA GLN A 399 -4.41 14.06 -33.46
C GLN A 399 -4.64 14.85 -34.75
N GLN A 400 -5.88 15.23 -35.06
CA GLN A 400 -6.19 16.06 -36.22
C GLN A 400 -5.56 17.45 -36.11
N GLN A 401 -5.60 18.08 -34.93
CA GLN A 401 -4.94 19.37 -34.70
C GLN A 401 -3.41 19.26 -34.86
N GLN A 402 -2.79 18.19 -34.36
CA GLN A 402 -1.35 17.95 -34.56
C GLN A 402 -1.00 17.76 -36.04
N GLN A 403 -1.79 16.98 -36.80
CA GLN A 403 -1.58 16.81 -38.24
C GLN A 403 -1.74 18.13 -39.00
N GLN A 404 -2.73 18.96 -38.66
CA GLN A 404 -2.91 20.28 -39.28
C GLN A 404 -1.73 21.20 -38.99
N GLN A 405 -1.21 21.21 -37.76
CA GLN A 405 -0.01 21.99 -37.42
C GLN A 405 1.22 21.52 -38.20
N GLN A 406 1.43 20.20 -38.33
CA GLN A 406 2.52 19.65 -39.13
C GLN A 406 2.40 20.02 -40.61
N GLN A 407 1.19 19.99 -41.18
CA GLN A 407 0.94 20.41 -42.56
C GLN A 407 1.17 21.92 -42.75
N GLN A 408 0.78 22.75 -41.79
CA GLN A 408 1.04 24.19 -41.84
C GLN A 408 2.53 24.50 -41.75
N GLN A 409 3.26 23.84 -40.85
CA GLN A 409 4.71 23.95 -40.75
C GLN A 409 5.39 23.48 -42.06
N GLY A 410 4.96 22.34 -42.61
CA GLY A 410 5.45 21.83 -43.89
C GLY A 410 5.18 22.79 -45.06
N ARG A 411 3.98 23.39 -45.13
CA ARG A 411 3.66 24.42 -46.15
C ARG A 411 4.49 25.69 -45.97
N GLN A 412 4.72 26.15 -44.74
CA GLN A 412 5.58 27.30 -44.47
C GLN A 412 7.04 26.98 -44.87
N HIS A 413 7.53 25.79 -44.56
CA HIS A 413 8.86 25.33 -44.95
C HIS A 413 9.03 25.23 -46.46
N GLY A 414 8.03 24.66 -47.17
CA GLY A 414 8.00 24.60 -48.63
C GLY A 414 7.98 25.99 -49.27
N ARG A 415 7.13 26.90 -48.76
CA ARG A 415 7.06 28.28 -49.26
C ARG A 415 8.37 29.05 -49.01
N PHE A 416 9.05 28.77 -47.89
CA PHE A 416 10.37 29.33 -47.61
C PHE A 416 11.44 28.80 -48.57
N GLN A 417 11.44 27.50 -48.88
CA GLN A 417 12.36 26.90 -49.86
C GLN A 417 12.12 27.41 -51.29
N GLU A 418 10.86 27.52 -51.72
CA GLU A 418 10.50 28.08 -53.04
C GLU A 418 10.93 29.55 -53.16
N GLY A 419 10.71 30.36 -52.12
CA GLY A 419 11.19 31.75 -52.06
C GLY A 419 12.71 31.83 -52.21
N ASN A 420 13.44 30.93 -51.55
CA ASN A 420 14.89 30.87 -51.64
C ASN A 420 15.38 30.45 -53.05
N GLN A 421 14.70 29.51 -53.70
CA GLN A 421 15.01 29.12 -55.09
C GLN A 421 14.73 30.25 -56.09
N GLN A 422 13.61 30.96 -55.97
CA GLN A 422 13.30 32.09 -56.84
C GLN A 422 14.33 33.21 -56.68
N GLN A 423 14.77 33.48 -55.45
CA GLN A 423 15.82 34.47 -55.19
C GLN A 423 17.16 34.07 -55.83
N GLN A 424 17.53 32.78 -55.78
CA GLN A 424 18.69 32.25 -56.49
C GLN A 424 18.56 32.39 -58.02
N GLN A 425 17.39 32.10 -58.59
CA GLN A 425 17.16 32.25 -60.04
C GLN A 425 17.21 33.72 -60.47
N GLN A 426 16.65 34.65 -59.69
CA GLN A 426 16.76 36.09 -59.98
C GLN A 426 18.21 36.56 -59.92
N GLN A 427 19.00 36.11 -58.95
CA GLN A 427 20.44 36.43 -58.91
C GLN A 427 21.17 35.89 -60.14
N GLN A 428 20.87 34.66 -60.60
CA GLN A 428 21.46 34.12 -61.82
C GLN A 428 21.05 34.92 -63.07
N GLN A 429 19.78 35.31 -63.20
CA GLN A 429 19.32 36.14 -64.32
C GLN A 429 19.96 37.53 -64.31
N GLN A 430 20.11 38.16 -63.14
CA GLN A 430 20.80 39.44 -63.03
C GLN A 430 22.28 39.31 -63.41
N GLN A 431 22.96 38.23 -63.00
CA GLN A 431 24.32 37.96 -63.46
C GLN A 431 24.39 37.75 -64.97
N GLN A 432 23.45 37.04 -65.59
CA GLN A 432 23.40 36.88 -67.04
C GLN A 432 23.12 38.19 -67.78
N GLN A 433 22.22 39.03 -67.26
CA GLN A 433 21.94 40.35 -67.86
C GLN A 433 23.14 41.29 -67.73
N GLN A 434 23.86 41.25 -66.60
CA GLN A 434 25.12 42.01 -66.47
C GLN A 434 26.18 41.52 -67.47
N GLN A 435 26.30 40.19 -67.67
CA GLN A 435 27.18 39.64 -68.71
C GLN A 435 26.74 40.06 -70.12
N GLN A 436 25.43 40.06 -70.42
CA GLN A 436 24.93 40.51 -71.73
C GLN A 436 25.07 42.03 -71.94
N GLN A 437 24.93 42.86 -70.92
CA GLN A 437 25.16 44.31 -71.02
C GLN A 437 26.64 44.64 -71.20
N GLN A 438 27.53 43.87 -70.56
CA GLN A 438 28.96 43.92 -70.87
C GLN A 438 29.23 43.50 -72.33
N HIS A 439 28.49 42.51 -72.84
CA HIS A 439 28.61 42.08 -74.24
C HIS A 439 28.03 43.09 -75.25
N CYS A 440 26.89 43.73 -74.95
CA CYS A 440 26.24 44.71 -75.83
C CYS A 440 27.03 46.02 -75.89
N SER A 441 27.66 46.42 -74.79
CA SER A 441 28.58 47.57 -74.74
C SER A 441 29.89 47.31 -75.50
N SER A 442 30.29 46.04 -75.64
CA SER A 442 31.47 45.67 -76.44
C SER A 442 31.22 45.59 -77.95
N GLN A 443 29.97 45.62 -78.43
CA GLN A 443 29.62 45.50 -79.86
C GLN A 443 29.44 46.85 -80.60
N GLN A 444 29.44 48.00 -79.93
CA GLN A 444 29.36 49.33 -80.56
C GLN A 444 30.71 49.93 -80.99
N GLN A 445 31.82 49.19 -80.84
CA GLN A 445 33.13 49.61 -81.35
C GLN A 445 33.77 48.47 -82.15
N ARG A 446 33.53 48.45 -83.46
CA ARG A 446 34.57 48.39 -84.53
C ARG A 446 33.99 47.82 -85.81
N SER A 447 33.82 48.73 -86.76
CA SER A 447 33.86 48.51 -88.19
C SER A 447 35.29 48.26 -88.68
N GLU A 448 35.35 47.41 -89.70
CA GLU A 448 36.38 47.22 -90.73
C GLU A 448 37.37 46.05 -90.67
N PRO A 449 37.68 45.43 -91.84
CA PRO A 449 38.24 44.08 -91.96
C PRO A 449 39.68 44.07 -92.49
N GLY A 450 40.47 43.06 -92.09
CA GLY A 450 41.75 42.82 -92.73
C GLY A 450 42.50 41.60 -92.20
N GLY A 451 42.71 40.63 -93.09
CA GLY A 451 43.99 39.91 -93.16
C GLY A 451 44.14 38.55 -92.45
N GLN A 452 44.01 37.49 -93.26
CA GLN A 452 44.97 36.38 -93.41
C GLN A 452 45.23 35.34 -92.29
N LEU A 453 44.75 34.12 -92.58
CA LEU A 453 45.45 32.82 -92.71
C LEU A 453 46.42 32.27 -91.63
N HIS A 454 46.17 30.98 -91.32
CA HIS A 454 47.11 29.90 -90.94
C HIS A 454 47.80 30.04 -89.56
N GLU A 455 48.13 29.03 -88.75
CA GLU A 455 48.04 27.56 -88.73
C GLU A 455 48.47 27.15 -87.30
N SER A 456 48.18 25.90 -86.88
CA SER A 456 49.06 25.06 -86.04
C SER A 456 49.36 25.38 -84.56
N GLN A 457 48.89 24.44 -83.72
CA GLN A 457 49.63 23.65 -82.72
C GLN A 457 50.26 24.27 -81.45
N GLN A 458 49.81 23.68 -80.32
CA GLN A 458 50.58 23.11 -79.19
C GLN A 458 51.16 23.98 -78.05
N GLN A 459 50.88 23.47 -76.84
CA GLN A 459 51.70 23.40 -75.61
C GLN A 459 51.81 24.62 -74.67
N GLY A 460 51.97 24.29 -73.37
CA GLY A 460 52.29 25.20 -72.26
C GLY A 460 51.23 25.16 -71.16
N GLU A 461 51.23 24.18 -70.26
CA GLU A 461 51.95 24.19 -68.97
C GLU A 461 51.29 25.01 -67.83
N GLN A 462 50.93 24.24 -66.79
CA GLN A 462 50.81 24.49 -65.34
C GLN A 462 51.40 25.79 -64.74
N PRO A 463 50.88 26.30 -63.60
CA PRO A 463 51.06 25.64 -62.29
C PRO A 463 49.77 25.50 -61.44
N GLN A 464 49.52 24.36 -60.79
CA GLN A 464 50.13 23.92 -59.51
C GLN A 464 49.93 24.98 -58.43
N ARG A 465 49.19 24.77 -57.34
CA ARG A 465 49.28 23.76 -56.27
C ARG A 465 48.08 24.04 -55.35
N GLN A 466 47.58 23.19 -54.46
CA GLN A 466 47.82 21.83 -54.02
C GLN A 466 46.53 21.54 -53.22
N ALA A 467 45.92 20.36 -53.39
CA ALA A 467 46.10 19.24 -52.47
C ALA A 467 45.66 19.61 -51.05
N GLN A 468 44.71 18.93 -50.41
CA GLN A 468 44.39 17.51 -50.44
C GLN A 468 42.96 17.38 -49.92
N SER A 469 42.12 16.58 -50.57
CA SER A 469 42.01 15.12 -50.36
C SER A 469 41.39 14.83 -48.98
N THR A 470 40.44 13.93 -48.81
CA THR A 470 39.93 12.81 -49.60
C THR A 470 38.75 12.30 -48.76
N GLY A 471 37.57 11.97 -49.28
CA GLY A 471 37.37 10.94 -50.29
C GLY A 471 37.71 9.57 -49.66
N GLY A 472 36.80 8.64 -49.45
CA GLY A 472 35.48 8.52 -49.99
C GLY A 472 34.77 7.31 -49.38
N ALA A 473 33.46 7.34 -49.57
CA ALA A 473 32.67 6.16 -49.79
C ALA A 473 33.16 5.43 -51.06
N LEU A 474 32.85 4.14 -51.19
CA LEU A 474 31.91 3.58 -52.19
C LEU A 474 32.03 2.03 -52.30
N PRO A 475 31.08 1.36 -53.00
CA PRO A 475 30.53 0.05 -52.66
C PRO A 475 30.80 -1.03 -53.74
N ALA A 476 30.17 -2.20 -53.60
CA ALA A 476 29.80 -3.14 -54.68
C ALA A 476 28.81 -4.17 -54.10
N GLN A 477 27.55 -4.32 -54.53
CA GLN A 477 26.98 -5.01 -55.70
C GLN A 477 27.29 -6.52 -55.88
N ALA A 478 26.21 -7.31 -55.66
CA ALA A 478 25.57 -8.36 -56.48
C ALA A 478 26.20 -9.75 -56.74
N ASN A 479 25.44 -10.79 -56.29
CA ASN A 479 25.05 -12.10 -56.88
C ASN A 479 25.20 -13.23 -55.82
N GLY A 480 24.37 -14.27 -55.66
CA GLY A 480 23.18 -14.80 -56.34
C GLY A 480 22.68 -16.06 -55.59
N SER A 481 21.42 -16.44 -55.85
CA SER A 481 20.78 -17.77 -55.81
C SER A 481 20.57 -18.62 -54.52
N ALA A 482 19.27 -18.83 -54.23
CA ALA A 482 18.54 -20.08 -53.96
C ALA A 482 18.78 -20.93 -52.68
N ALA A 483 17.76 -21.01 -51.82
CA ALA A 483 17.02 -22.23 -51.41
C ALA A 483 16.06 -21.92 -50.25
N GLY A 484 14.84 -22.45 -50.29
CA GLY A 484 13.75 -22.12 -49.37
C GLY A 484 13.80 -22.84 -48.02
N ASN A 485 13.13 -22.24 -47.03
CA ASN A 485 12.19 -22.92 -46.16
C ASN A 485 11.34 -21.89 -45.41
N GLY A 486 10.03 -22.05 -45.50
CA GLY A 486 9.04 -21.15 -44.94
C GLY A 486 8.98 -21.23 -43.43
N ASN A 487 8.90 -20.06 -42.80
CA ASN A 487 8.54 -19.89 -41.40
C ASN A 487 7.32 -18.95 -41.37
N PRO A 488 6.18 -19.31 -40.77
CA PRO A 488 5.02 -18.43 -40.71
C PRO A 488 5.24 -17.38 -39.62
N GLY A 489 5.38 -16.12 -40.01
CA GLY A 489 5.37 -14.99 -39.09
C GLY A 489 3.97 -14.72 -38.51
N PRO A 490 3.86 -14.08 -37.34
CA PRO A 490 2.60 -13.82 -36.69
C PRO A 490 1.83 -12.74 -37.45
N SER A 491 0.69 -13.10 -38.02
CA SER A 491 -0.27 -12.17 -38.60
C SER A 491 -1.05 -11.44 -37.50
N SER A 492 -0.42 -10.43 -36.88
CA SER A 492 -1.12 -9.41 -36.10
C SER A 492 -1.49 -8.22 -36.99
N SER A 493 -2.65 -8.30 -37.63
CA SER A 493 -3.37 -7.11 -38.14
C SER A 493 -4.85 -7.42 -38.30
N GLY A 494 -5.49 -7.82 -37.20
CA GLY A 494 -6.92 -7.63 -37.04
C GLY A 494 -7.18 -6.14 -36.81
N ALA A 495 -7.30 -5.38 -37.90
CA ALA A 495 -7.88 -4.06 -37.86
C ALA A 495 -9.29 -4.19 -37.26
N ALA A 496 -9.49 -3.65 -36.07
CA ALA A 496 -10.80 -3.53 -35.46
C ALA A 496 -11.65 -2.58 -36.32
N ALA A 497 -12.36 -3.16 -37.28
CA ALA A 497 -13.43 -2.48 -37.99
C ALA A 497 -14.47 -2.05 -36.95
N GLY A 498 -14.89 -0.79 -37.01
CA GLY A 498 -15.88 -0.19 -36.12
C GLY A 498 -17.22 -0.92 -36.21
N GLY A 499 -17.40 -1.90 -35.33
CA GLY A 499 -18.72 -2.44 -35.01
C GLY A 499 -19.53 -1.41 -34.21
N PRO A 500 -20.88 -1.48 -34.26
CA PRO A 500 -21.72 -0.65 -33.41
C PRO A 500 -21.31 -0.81 -31.95
N ALA A 501 -21.34 0.28 -31.18
CA ALA A 501 -21.04 0.26 -29.75
C ALA A 501 -21.81 -0.89 -29.08
N ALA A 502 -21.08 -1.83 -28.51
CA ALA A 502 -21.69 -3.02 -27.93
C ALA A 502 -22.68 -2.61 -26.85
N ARG A 503 -23.94 -3.04 -27.00
CA ARG A 503 -25.01 -2.77 -26.03
C ARG A 503 -24.57 -3.15 -24.60
N PRO A 504 -25.06 -2.45 -23.57
CA PRO A 504 -24.82 -2.84 -22.18
C PRO A 504 -25.19 -4.30 -21.91
N LEU A 505 -24.36 -5.00 -21.15
CA LEU A 505 -24.58 -6.39 -20.79
C LEU A 505 -25.61 -6.47 -19.65
N GLN A 506 -26.74 -7.11 -19.90
CA GLN A 506 -27.73 -7.40 -18.87
C GLN A 506 -27.34 -8.58 -18.00
N ARG A 507 -26.78 -9.63 -18.63
CA ARG A 507 -26.29 -10.83 -17.95
C ARG A 507 -25.18 -11.49 -18.74
N CYS A 508 -24.30 -12.18 -18.03
CA CYS A 508 -23.26 -13.01 -18.64
C CYS A 508 -22.95 -14.21 -17.74
N GLN A 509 -22.42 -15.28 -18.32
CA GLN A 509 -21.98 -16.45 -17.57
C GLN A 509 -20.53 -16.79 -17.89
N LEU A 510 -19.77 -17.12 -16.85
CA LEU A 510 -18.39 -17.58 -16.99
C LEU A 510 -18.37 -18.92 -17.71
N ASP A 511 -17.47 -19.05 -18.69
CA ASP A 511 -17.16 -20.28 -19.40
C ASP A 511 -15.84 -20.88 -18.92
N SER A 512 -14.74 -20.14 -19.08
CA SER A 512 -13.38 -20.66 -18.85
C SER A 512 -12.43 -19.58 -18.35
N ARG A 513 -11.27 -20.01 -17.85
CA ARG A 513 -10.19 -19.13 -17.35
C ARG A 513 -8.87 -19.45 -18.05
N ARG A 514 -8.04 -18.43 -18.20
CA ARG A 514 -6.63 -18.53 -18.58
C ARG A 514 -5.78 -17.65 -17.67
N TRP A 515 -4.79 -18.25 -17.04
CA TRP A 515 -3.80 -17.59 -16.20
C TRP A 515 -2.42 -17.65 -16.84
N ARG A 516 -1.71 -16.53 -16.78
CA ARG A 516 -0.28 -16.42 -17.08
C ARG A 516 0.44 -16.10 -15.78
N ILE A 517 1.32 -16.98 -15.39
CA ILE A 517 2.16 -16.86 -14.20
C ILE A 517 3.52 -16.38 -14.67
N LEU A 518 3.97 -15.26 -14.14
CA LEU A 518 5.15 -14.54 -14.60
C LEU A 518 6.19 -14.46 -13.48
N GLY A 519 7.47 -14.52 -13.87
CA GLY A 519 8.59 -14.32 -12.97
C GLY A 519 8.92 -12.83 -12.75
N PRO A 520 10.02 -12.54 -12.02
CA PRO A 520 10.37 -11.18 -11.62
C PRO A 520 10.61 -10.21 -12.78
N ALA A 521 11.15 -10.69 -13.91
CA ALA A 521 11.42 -9.86 -15.10
C ALA A 521 10.20 -9.79 -16.05
N GLY A 522 9.07 -10.40 -15.66
CA GLY A 522 7.86 -10.46 -16.48
C GLY A 522 7.87 -11.57 -17.54
N GLU A 523 8.86 -12.46 -17.49
CA GLU A 523 8.95 -13.66 -18.31
C GLU A 523 7.84 -14.65 -17.95
N LEU A 524 7.30 -15.35 -18.95
CA LEU A 524 6.27 -16.36 -18.73
C LEU A 524 6.88 -17.61 -18.08
N VAL A 525 6.48 -17.90 -16.85
CA VAL A 525 6.91 -19.09 -16.10
C VAL A 525 5.96 -20.25 -16.34
N ASN A 526 4.66 -19.98 -16.37
CA ASN A 526 3.64 -21.01 -16.59
C ASN A 526 2.35 -20.41 -17.18
N GLU A 527 1.59 -21.22 -17.91
CA GLU A 527 0.25 -20.88 -18.38
C GLU A 527 -0.73 -21.98 -17.98
N VAL A 528 -1.84 -21.58 -17.35
CA VAL A 528 -2.87 -22.51 -16.88
C VAL A 528 -4.19 -22.12 -17.51
N SER A 529 -4.78 -23.01 -18.30
CA SER A 529 -6.13 -22.85 -18.85
C SER A 529 -7.05 -23.95 -18.33
N GLY A 530 -8.33 -23.62 -18.13
CA GLY A 530 -9.32 -24.61 -17.71
C GLY A 530 -10.73 -24.05 -17.65
N GLU A 531 -11.71 -24.93 -17.55
CA GLU A 531 -13.13 -24.56 -17.47
C GLU A 531 -13.50 -24.00 -16.09
N GLY A 532 -14.41 -23.03 -16.08
CA GLY A 532 -14.91 -22.37 -14.87
C GLY A 532 -13.82 -21.78 -13.97
N VAL A 533 -14.19 -21.52 -12.72
CA VAL A 533 -13.27 -21.20 -11.61
C VAL A 533 -13.67 -22.06 -10.43
N ILE A 534 -12.71 -22.72 -9.77
CA ILE A 534 -12.96 -23.64 -8.63
C ILE A 534 -14.06 -24.70 -8.85
N GLY A 535 -14.34 -25.07 -10.12
CA GLY A 535 -15.41 -26.00 -10.48
C GLY A 535 -16.79 -25.34 -10.69
N GLU A 536 -16.86 -24.01 -10.64
CA GLU A 536 -18.08 -23.21 -10.78
C GLU A 536 -18.11 -22.38 -12.06
N TYR A 537 -19.33 -22.10 -12.55
CA TYR A 537 -19.63 -21.32 -13.75
C TYR A 537 -20.61 -20.18 -13.41
N PRO A 538 -20.17 -19.17 -12.64
CA PRO A 538 -21.04 -18.12 -12.13
C PRO A 538 -21.77 -17.37 -13.24
N ALA A 539 -23.09 -17.22 -13.07
CA ALA A 539 -23.93 -16.34 -13.85
C ALA A 539 -24.09 -15.01 -13.11
N LEU A 540 -23.86 -13.91 -13.83
CA LEU A 540 -23.88 -12.55 -13.29
C LEU A 540 -24.98 -11.74 -13.96
N GLU A 541 -25.65 -10.91 -13.17
CA GLU A 541 -26.68 -9.98 -13.62
C GLU A 541 -26.24 -8.54 -13.35
N ALA A 542 -26.65 -7.61 -14.22
CA ALA A 542 -26.26 -6.21 -14.11
C ALA A 542 -26.77 -5.60 -12.80
N GLY A 543 -25.84 -5.13 -11.97
CA GLY A 543 -26.14 -4.61 -10.63
C GLY A 543 -26.41 -5.68 -9.57
N GLY A 544 -26.32 -6.97 -9.93
CA GLY A 544 -26.44 -8.09 -9.02
C GLY A 544 -25.28 -8.22 -8.03
N PRO A 545 -25.34 -9.22 -7.13
CA PRO A 545 -24.29 -9.48 -6.15
C PRO A 545 -22.98 -9.87 -6.84
N GLU A 546 -21.88 -9.61 -6.16
CA GLU A 546 -20.56 -10.04 -6.59
C GLU A 546 -20.38 -11.54 -6.41
N PHE A 547 -19.77 -12.20 -7.39
CA PHE A 547 -19.23 -13.54 -7.21
C PHE A 547 -17.77 -13.44 -6.74
N GLN A 548 -17.41 -14.13 -5.67
CA GLN A 548 -16.05 -14.16 -5.13
C GLN A 548 -15.55 -15.59 -5.04
N TYR A 549 -14.30 -15.82 -5.44
CA TYR A 549 -13.60 -17.06 -5.15
C TYR A 549 -12.16 -16.83 -4.71
N GLN A 550 -11.65 -17.77 -3.91
CA GLN A 550 -10.29 -17.79 -3.39
C GLN A 550 -9.59 -19.05 -3.88
N SER A 551 -8.33 -18.90 -4.28
CA SER A 551 -7.46 -20.02 -4.69
C SER A 551 -6.02 -19.68 -4.31
N CYS A 552 -5.06 -20.52 -4.68
CA CYS A 552 -3.67 -20.34 -4.34
C CYS A 552 -2.74 -20.64 -5.50
N THR A 553 -1.52 -20.15 -5.40
CA THR A 553 -0.41 -20.38 -6.32
C THR A 553 0.89 -20.45 -5.52
N HIS A 554 1.97 -20.81 -6.19
CA HIS A 554 3.30 -20.91 -5.61
C HIS A 554 4.32 -20.29 -6.57
N GLN A 555 5.37 -19.69 -6.02
CA GLN A 555 6.48 -19.07 -6.75
C GLN A 555 7.81 -19.62 -6.24
N ALA A 556 8.78 -19.76 -7.16
CA ALA A 556 10.15 -20.09 -6.78
C ALA A 556 10.89 -18.86 -6.22
N GLU A 557 10.60 -17.68 -6.78
CA GLU A 557 11.23 -16.41 -6.45
C GLU A 557 10.40 -15.58 -5.46
N ARG A 558 11.05 -14.63 -4.78
CA ARG A 558 10.39 -13.71 -3.82
C ARG A 558 9.44 -12.71 -4.47
N LEU A 559 9.54 -12.54 -5.78
CA LEU A 559 8.70 -11.64 -6.57
C LEU A 559 8.25 -12.37 -7.83
N GLY A 560 6.96 -12.30 -8.12
CA GLY A 560 6.38 -12.71 -9.39
C GLY A 560 5.08 -11.98 -9.63
N PHE A 561 4.43 -12.30 -10.74
CA PHE A 561 3.16 -11.70 -11.09
C PHE A 561 2.20 -12.75 -11.63
N MET A 562 0.91 -12.47 -11.53
CA MET A 562 -0.11 -13.19 -12.26
C MET A 562 -1.00 -12.22 -13.01
N GLU A 563 -1.35 -12.59 -14.22
CA GLU A 563 -2.33 -11.88 -15.06
C GLU A 563 -3.13 -12.92 -15.85
N GLY A 564 -4.28 -12.53 -16.38
CA GLY A 564 -5.10 -13.52 -17.07
C GLY A 564 -6.35 -12.95 -17.70
N GLY A 565 -7.19 -13.87 -18.14
CA GLY A 565 -8.48 -13.57 -18.72
C GLY A 565 -9.51 -14.63 -18.37
N PHE A 566 -10.76 -14.20 -18.28
CA PHE A 566 -11.91 -15.05 -18.04
C PHE A 566 -12.83 -14.94 -19.25
N ALA A 567 -13.10 -16.06 -19.93
CA ALA A 567 -14.04 -16.09 -21.04
C ALA A 567 -15.46 -16.11 -20.48
N PHE A 568 -16.29 -15.16 -20.92
CA PHE A 568 -17.69 -15.06 -20.60
C PHE A 568 -18.53 -15.09 -21.87
N VAL A 569 -19.75 -15.61 -21.74
CA VAL A 569 -20.77 -15.57 -22.79
C VAL A 569 -21.89 -14.62 -22.34
N GLU A 570 -22.36 -13.76 -23.25
CA GLU A 570 -23.56 -12.94 -23.01
C GLU A 570 -24.80 -13.84 -22.95
N GLY A 571 -25.67 -13.67 -21.95
CA GLY A 571 -26.74 -14.64 -21.67
C GLY A 571 -26.28 -15.73 -20.70
N SER A 572 -26.52 -17.00 -21.05
CA SER A 572 -25.98 -18.17 -20.32
C SER A 572 -25.27 -19.13 -21.28
N LEU A 573 -24.47 -20.04 -20.74
CA LEU A 573 -23.80 -21.09 -21.54
C LEU A 573 -24.79 -21.92 -22.34
N ALA A 574 -25.96 -22.22 -21.77
CA ALA A 574 -27.02 -22.98 -22.44
C ALA A 574 -27.81 -22.16 -23.48
N ARG A 575 -27.88 -20.83 -23.32
CA ARG A 575 -28.59 -19.92 -24.21
C ARG A 575 -27.76 -18.64 -24.41
N PRO A 576 -26.75 -18.67 -25.28
CA PRO A 576 -25.97 -17.49 -25.64
C PRO A 576 -26.83 -16.46 -26.36
N GLU A 577 -26.75 -15.21 -25.92
CA GLU A 577 -27.46 -14.07 -26.51
C GLU A 577 -26.53 -13.16 -27.34
N GLY A 578 -25.22 -13.43 -27.30
CA GLY A 578 -24.19 -12.66 -28.00
C GLY A 578 -22.85 -13.41 -28.06
N PRO A 579 -21.83 -12.81 -28.71
CA PRO A 579 -20.51 -13.42 -28.81
C PRO A 579 -19.82 -13.50 -27.45
N ALA A 580 -18.99 -14.53 -27.29
CA ALA A 580 -18.10 -14.64 -26.14
C ALA A 580 -17.12 -13.46 -26.09
N PHE A 581 -16.72 -13.07 -24.89
CA PHE A 581 -15.72 -12.03 -24.66
C PHE A 581 -14.81 -12.41 -23.49
N THR A 582 -13.58 -11.93 -23.51
CA THR A 582 -12.62 -12.20 -22.45
C THR A 582 -12.54 -11.00 -21.51
N ALA A 583 -13.01 -11.18 -20.27
CA ALA A 583 -12.80 -10.20 -19.21
C ALA A 583 -11.36 -10.27 -18.72
N VAL A 584 -10.68 -9.13 -18.69
CA VAL A 584 -9.26 -9.05 -18.31
C VAL A 584 -9.15 -9.12 -16.78
N CYS A 585 -8.32 -10.03 -16.30
CA CYS A 585 -7.78 -9.94 -14.95
C CYS A 585 -6.52 -9.06 -15.01
N PRO A 586 -6.48 -7.90 -14.32
CA PRO A 586 -5.29 -7.06 -14.32
C PRO A 586 -4.12 -7.82 -13.70
N ARG A 587 -2.90 -7.47 -14.12
CA ARG A 587 -1.68 -7.98 -13.49
C ARG A 587 -1.67 -7.60 -12.02
N PHE A 588 -1.45 -8.59 -11.15
CA PHE A 588 -1.27 -8.38 -9.72
C PHE A 588 0.01 -9.06 -9.25
N GLU A 589 0.53 -8.53 -8.15
CA GLU A 589 1.85 -8.88 -7.63
C GLU A 589 1.78 -10.04 -6.63
N LEU A 590 2.78 -10.91 -6.71
CA LEU A 590 3.04 -12.00 -5.77
C LEU A 590 4.40 -11.71 -5.14
N ARG A 591 4.41 -10.87 -4.10
CA ARG A 591 5.63 -10.46 -3.40
C ARG A 591 5.66 -11.04 -2.00
N VAL A 592 6.76 -11.71 -1.67
CA VAL A 592 7.13 -11.99 -0.28
C VAL A 592 7.50 -10.66 0.37
N PRO A 593 6.71 -10.16 1.33
CA PRO A 593 6.99 -8.86 1.93
C PRO A 593 8.31 -8.92 2.72
N ASP A 594 8.83 -7.78 3.15
CA ASP A 594 9.94 -7.78 4.11
C ASP A 594 9.41 -8.05 5.53
N PHE A 595 8.16 -7.61 5.81
CA PHE A 595 7.49 -7.74 7.10
C PHE A 595 5.99 -8.05 6.92
N ILE A 596 5.38 -8.80 7.85
CA ILE A 596 3.95 -9.13 7.84
C ILE A 596 3.23 -8.43 9.00
N PHE A 597 2.53 -7.34 8.68
CA PHE A 597 1.63 -6.66 9.60
C PHE A 597 0.28 -7.35 9.71
#